data_AF-A0A4R4RGH4-F1
#
_entry.id   AF-A0A4R4RGH4-F1
#
_cell.length_a   1.000
_cell.length_b   1.000
_cell.length_c   1.000
_cell.angle_alpha   90.00
_cell.angle_beta   90.00
_cell.angle_gamma   90.00
#
_symmetry.space_group_name_H-M   'P 1'
#
loop_
_entity.id
_entity.type
_entity.pdbx_description
1 polymer ?
#
loop_
_entity_poly.entity_id
_entity_poly.type
_entity_poly.pdbx_seq_one_letter_code
_entity_poly.pdbx_strand_id
1 'polypeptide(L)'
;MLKLVLRGLVAHRARLLLSMVVIVAGVAFVAGTLMFTATLDRSFDRAFDDLGRGTDVVVRTDRAFEPGLGERAAERPVPAPVLEAVREVDGVAKAAGVVEGFAAVVDRRGRLAGAEPQTGVAWNGDPDLSLPRLSAGRPPAGPDEVAIDVTTARDAGYRVGDRVTVALRAGARPFRLTGLFEVGDSALGDQLSMTAFAPGAAARLLSGAPGTGDQGAYARIVVHGDDGVSQERLRDAVAAALPPGVEAVTGRAAVGEQAGPLKAVLGAMRTFLLVFAVIAVFVGSFIIVNTFTMLVSARVRELALLRAVGASR
;
A
#
# COMPACT_ATOMS: atom_id res chain seq x y z
N MET A 1 10.34 50.93 26.41
CA MET A 1 9.32 49.95 25.98
C MET A 1 9.77 48.49 26.16
N LEU A 2 10.80 48.00 25.44
CA LEU A 2 11.20 46.58 25.48
C LEU A 2 11.54 46.04 26.89
N LYS A 3 12.31 46.80 27.70
CA LYS A 3 12.63 46.45 29.10
C LYS A 3 11.40 46.36 30.02
N LEU A 4 10.36 47.17 29.73
CA LEU A 4 9.11 47.17 30.48
C LEU A 4 8.25 45.94 30.11
N VAL A 5 8.22 45.59 28.82
CA VAL A 5 7.57 44.39 28.30
C VAL A 5 8.23 43.12 28.84
N LEU A 6 9.57 43.04 28.84
CA LEU A 6 10.31 41.91 29.42
C LEU A 6 10.06 41.75 30.92
N ARG A 7 10.06 42.84 31.70
CA ARG A 7 9.72 42.78 33.13
C ARG A 7 8.25 42.39 33.37
N GLY A 8 7.33 42.83 32.51
CA GLY A 8 5.92 42.44 32.53
C GLY A 8 5.71 40.96 32.20
N LEU A 9 6.46 40.42 31.24
CA LEU A 9 6.49 38.99 30.92
C LEU A 9 6.97 38.16 32.12
N VAL A 10 8.04 38.60 32.78
CA VAL A 10 8.58 37.94 33.98
C VAL A 10 7.67 38.09 35.20
N ALA A 11 6.75 39.07 35.25
CA ALA A 11 5.78 39.19 36.34
C ALA A 11 4.63 38.17 36.23
N HIS A 12 4.31 37.66 35.03
CA HIS A 12 3.20 36.75 34.77
C HIS A 12 3.64 35.41 34.16
N ARG A 13 4.78 34.89 34.62
CA ARG A 13 5.49 33.70 34.10
C ARG A 13 4.57 32.49 33.88
N ALA A 14 3.79 32.12 34.90
CA ALA A 14 2.95 30.93 34.86
C ALA A 14 1.87 31.01 33.77
N ARG A 15 1.26 32.17 33.59
CA ARG A 15 0.21 32.40 32.60
C ARG A 15 0.75 32.40 31.18
N LEU A 16 1.90 33.05 30.96
CA LEU A 16 2.58 33.06 29.68
C LEU A 16 3.09 31.68 29.28
N LEU A 17 3.62 30.93 30.24
CA LEU A 17 4.00 29.53 30.03
C LEU A 17 2.78 28.69 29.64
N LEU A 18 1.64 28.85 30.33
CA LEU A 18 0.42 28.10 30.00
C LEU A 18 -0.08 28.41 28.58
N SER A 19 -0.13 29.69 28.18
CA SER A 19 -0.52 30.08 26.81
C SER A 19 0.49 29.59 25.76
N MET A 20 1.79 29.65 26.05
CA MET A 20 2.84 29.14 25.17
C MET A 20 2.71 27.62 25.00
N VAL A 21 2.48 26.88 26.08
CA VAL A 21 2.26 25.42 26.04
C VAL A 21 1.04 25.08 25.18
N VAL A 22 -0.06 25.82 25.31
CA VAL A 22 -1.27 25.61 24.48
C VAL A 22 -0.96 25.84 23.00
N ILE A 23 -0.25 26.93 22.65
CA ILE A 23 0.13 27.22 21.26
C ILE A 23 1.04 26.13 20.71
N VAL A 24 2.09 25.77 21.46
CA VAL A 24 3.06 24.75 21.06
C VAL A 24 2.37 23.40 20.87
N ALA A 25 1.48 23.01 21.79
CA ALA A 25 0.72 21.76 21.66
C ALA A 25 -0.18 21.76 20.43
N GLY A 26 -0.90 22.85 20.15
CA GLY A 26 -1.75 22.98 18.97
C GLY A 26 -0.95 22.90 17.66
N VAL A 27 0.15 23.66 17.57
CA VAL A 27 1.03 23.64 16.38
C VAL A 27 1.70 22.28 16.21
N ALA A 28 2.18 21.67 17.30
CA ALA A 28 2.80 20.35 17.27
C ALA A 28 1.80 19.27 16.83
N PHE A 29 0.53 19.35 17.25
CA PHE A 29 -0.51 18.43 16.82
C PHE A 29 -0.82 18.55 15.32
N VAL A 30 -0.94 19.77 14.80
CA VAL A 30 -1.17 20.03 13.36
C VAL A 30 0.03 19.52 12.55
N ALA A 31 1.25 19.93 12.93
CA ALA A 31 2.47 19.52 12.25
C ALA A 31 2.67 18.01 12.31
N GLY A 32 2.45 17.39 13.47
CA GLY A 32 2.53 15.96 13.67
C GLY A 32 1.55 15.19 12.80
N THR A 33 0.30 15.64 12.72
CA THR A 33 -0.72 15.06 11.83
C THR A 33 -0.28 15.11 10.37
N LEU A 34 0.16 16.29 9.90
CA LEU A 34 0.61 16.46 8.52
C LEU A 34 1.85 15.60 8.20
N MET A 35 2.83 15.56 9.11
CA MET A 35 4.02 14.74 8.97
C MET A 35 3.68 13.25 8.97
N PHE A 36 2.79 12.81 9.86
CA PHE A 36 2.33 11.43 9.94
C PHE A 36 1.66 11.00 8.64
N THR A 37 0.68 11.75 8.15
CA THR A 37 0.02 11.45 6.87
C THR A 37 0.99 11.45 5.71
N ALA A 38 1.84 12.48 5.58
CA ALA A 38 2.82 12.55 4.48
C ALA A 38 3.85 11.41 4.53
N THR A 39 4.18 10.93 5.73
CA THR A 39 5.09 9.79 5.89
C THR A 39 4.39 8.49 5.52
N LEU A 40 3.14 8.30 5.92
CA LEU A 40 2.34 7.15 5.50
C LEU A 40 2.19 7.13 3.98
N ASP A 41 1.73 8.22 3.36
CA ASP A 41 1.54 8.31 1.91
C ASP A 41 2.81 7.89 1.15
N ARG A 42 3.96 8.49 1.49
CA ARG A 42 5.24 8.13 0.86
C ARG A 42 5.68 6.69 1.12
N SER A 43 5.39 6.15 2.30
CA SER A 43 5.77 4.78 2.64
C SER A 43 4.94 3.78 1.85
N PHE A 44 3.64 4.05 1.70
CA PHE A 44 2.75 3.27 0.85
C PHE A 44 3.15 3.37 -0.61
N ASP A 45 3.33 4.59 -1.15
CA ASP A 45 3.74 4.78 -2.54
C ASP A 45 5.02 3.99 -2.87
N ARG A 46 6.05 4.07 -2.01
CA ARG A 46 7.28 3.29 -2.19
C ARG A 46 7.07 1.79 -2.15
N ALA A 47 6.23 1.31 -1.24
CA ALA A 47 5.99 -0.12 -1.08
C ALA A 47 5.14 -0.68 -2.24
N PHE A 48 4.24 0.13 -2.78
CA PHE A 48 3.45 -0.18 -3.96
C PHE A 48 4.28 -0.11 -5.25
N ASP A 49 5.16 0.89 -5.38
CA ASP A 49 6.14 0.96 -6.47
C ASP A 49 7.10 -0.24 -6.44
N ASP A 50 7.50 -0.68 -5.25
CA ASP A 50 8.29 -1.90 -5.03
C ASP A 50 7.58 -3.17 -5.54
N LEU A 51 6.27 -3.29 -5.25
CA LEU A 51 5.42 -4.38 -5.78
C LEU A 51 5.14 -4.28 -7.29
N GLY A 52 5.36 -3.12 -7.91
CA GLY A 52 5.20 -2.91 -9.35
C GLY A 52 6.51 -2.95 -10.14
N ARG A 53 7.66 -3.17 -9.48
CA ARG A 53 8.97 -3.09 -10.13
C ARG A 53 9.04 -4.04 -11.33
N GLY A 54 9.60 -3.51 -12.42
CA GLY A 54 9.78 -4.22 -13.69
C GLY A 54 8.48 -4.50 -14.47
N THR A 55 7.32 -4.07 -13.96
CA THR A 55 6.06 -4.07 -14.72
C THR A 55 5.75 -2.66 -15.21
N ASP A 56 5.87 -2.44 -16.52
CA ASP A 56 5.59 -1.16 -17.15
C ASP A 56 4.14 -1.03 -17.59
N VAL A 57 3.55 -2.14 -18.02
CA VAL A 57 2.15 -2.23 -18.44
C VAL A 57 1.53 -3.50 -17.87
N VAL A 58 0.29 -3.37 -17.42
CA VAL A 58 -0.57 -4.49 -17.01
C VAL A 58 -1.73 -4.57 -17.98
N VAL A 59 -1.88 -5.75 -18.59
CA VAL A 59 -3.03 -6.07 -19.44
C VAL A 59 -4.01 -6.90 -18.63
N ARG A 60 -5.25 -6.44 -18.57
CA ARG A 60 -6.33 -7.06 -17.78
C ARG A 60 -7.66 -6.93 -18.51
N THR A 61 -8.62 -7.75 -18.14
CA THR A 61 -9.98 -7.66 -18.70
C THR A 61 -10.64 -6.37 -18.24
N ASP A 62 -11.48 -5.77 -19.09
CA ASP A 62 -12.19 -4.54 -18.78
C ASP A 62 -13.02 -4.67 -17.49
N ARG A 63 -12.96 -3.64 -16.65
CA ARG A 63 -13.83 -3.56 -15.48
C ARG A 63 -15.22 -3.10 -15.94
N ALA A 64 -16.06 -4.06 -16.31
CA ALA A 64 -17.44 -3.79 -16.72
C ALA A 64 -18.28 -3.11 -15.61
N PHE A 65 -17.87 -3.21 -14.34
CA PHE A 65 -18.50 -2.55 -13.19
C PHE A 65 -17.45 -2.13 -12.15
N GLU A 66 -17.60 -0.93 -11.59
CA GLU A 66 -16.98 -0.57 -10.30
C GLU A 66 -17.56 -1.53 -9.24
N PRO A 67 -16.73 -2.34 -8.56
CA PRO A 67 -17.25 -3.23 -7.54
C PRO A 67 -17.94 -2.42 -6.44
N GLY A 68 -19.14 -2.83 -6.02
CA GLY A 68 -19.76 -2.27 -4.82
C GLY A 68 -18.87 -2.49 -3.59
N LEU A 69 -19.00 -1.62 -2.58
CA LEU A 69 -18.29 -1.74 -1.30
C LEU A 69 -18.44 -3.17 -0.74
N GLY A 70 -17.36 -3.96 -0.82
CA GLY A 70 -17.30 -5.33 -0.29
C GLY A 70 -17.26 -6.45 -1.34
N GLU A 71 -17.49 -6.17 -2.62
CA GLU A 71 -17.27 -7.14 -3.70
C GLU A 71 -15.89 -6.94 -4.31
N ARG A 72 -15.04 -7.97 -4.33
CA ARG A 72 -13.97 -8.02 -5.33
C ARG A 72 -14.65 -8.48 -6.61
N ALA A 73 -14.79 -7.59 -7.60
CA ALA A 73 -15.13 -8.06 -8.95
C ALA A 73 -14.09 -9.12 -9.29
N ALA A 74 -14.54 -10.37 -9.50
CA ALA A 74 -13.66 -11.40 -10.00
C ALA A 74 -13.20 -10.91 -11.38
N GLU A 75 -11.97 -10.39 -11.46
CA GLU A 75 -11.38 -9.98 -12.73
C GLU A 75 -11.48 -11.20 -13.64
N ARG A 76 -12.23 -11.06 -14.73
CA ARG A 76 -12.41 -12.16 -15.67
C ARG A 76 -11.02 -12.54 -16.17
N PRO A 77 -10.70 -13.83 -16.27
CA PRO A 77 -9.40 -14.24 -16.76
C PRO A 77 -9.14 -13.72 -18.19
N VAL A 78 -7.94 -13.22 -18.42
CA VAL A 78 -7.42 -12.85 -19.75
C VAL A 78 -7.11 -14.12 -20.53
N PRO A 79 -7.66 -14.32 -21.75
CA PRO A 79 -7.41 -15.50 -22.56
C PRO A 79 -5.92 -15.65 -22.93
N ALA A 80 -5.39 -16.88 -22.95
CA ALA A 80 -3.99 -17.14 -23.33
C ALA A 80 -3.54 -16.55 -24.67
N PRO A 81 -4.36 -16.53 -25.75
CA PRO A 81 -3.95 -15.95 -27.03
C PRO A 81 -3.55 -14.47 -26.95
N VAL A 82 -4.08 -13.74 -25.95
CA VAL A 82 -3.72 -12.33 -25.72
C VAL A 82 -2.25 -12.20 -25.34
N LEU A 83 -1.67 -13.16 -24.61
CA LEU A 83 -0.26 -13.11 -24.23
C LEU A 83 0.66 -13.14 -25.44
N GLU A 84 0.37 -13.99 -26.43
CA GLU A 84 1.18 -14.06 -27.64
C GLU A 84 1.05 -12.79 -28.47
N ALA A 85 -0.16 -12.23 -28.60
CA ALA A 85 -0.35 -10.94 -29.27
C ALA A 85 0.43 -9.80 -28.59
N VAL A 86 0.46 -9.77 -27.25
CA VAL A 86 1.20 -8.75 -26.48
C VAL A 86 2.72 -8.89 -26.65
N ARG A 87 3.24 -10.11 -26.79
CA ARG A 87 4.68 -10.34 -27.01
C ARG A 87 5.17 -9.87 -28.37
N GLU A 88 4.29 -9.79 -29.36
CA GLU A 88 4.62 -9.34 -30.72
C GLU A 88 4.59 -7.81 -30.87
N VAL A 89 4.19 -7.07 -29.83
CA VAL A 89 4.11 -5.60 -29.88
C VAL A 89 5.51 -4.97 -29.82
N ASP A 90 5.78 -4.06 -30.75
CA ASP A 90 7.02 -3.27 -30.77
C ASP A 90 7.20 -2.48 -29.46
N GLY A 91 8.39 -2.62 -28.84
CA GLY A 91 8.73 -2.00 -27.57
C GLY A 91 8.47 -2.88 -26.35
N VAL A 92 7.94 -4.11 -26.52
CA VAL A 92 7.82 -5.11 -25.44
C VAL A 92 9.10 -5.94 -25.38
N ALA A 93 9.86 -5.80 -24.30
CA ALA A 93 11.02 -6.64 -24.04
C ALA A 93 10.60 -8.03 -23.52
N LYS A 94 9.63 -8.05 -22.58
CA LYS A 94 9.17 -9.28 -21.91
C LYS A 94 7.69 -9.20 -21.58
N ALA A 95 6.97 -10.31 -21.72
CA ALA A 95 5.59 -10.42 -21.28
C ALA A 95 5.32 -11.79 -20.62
N ALA A 96 4.65 -11.77 -19.47
CA ALA A 96 4.30 -12.96 -18.71
C ALA A 96 2.85 -12.95 -18.25
N GLY A 97 2.17 -14.08 -18.42
CA GLY A 97 0.83 -14.30 -17.87
C GLY A 97 0.91 -14.64 -16.39
N VAL A 98 0.20 -13.89 -15.55
CA VAL A 98 0.10 -14.12 -14.11
C VAL A 98 -1.00 -15.13 -13.85
N VAL A 99 -0.64 -16.27 -13.28
CA VAL A 99 -1.60 -17.23 -12.70
C VAL A 99 -1.62 -17.00 -11.21
N GLU A 100 -2.76 -16.56 -10.69
CA GLU A 100 -2.98 -16.38 -9.26
C GLU A 100 -4.34 -16.94 -8.85
N GLY A 101 -4.47 -17.25 -7.56
CA GLY A 101 -5.71 -17.75 -6.98
C GLY A 101 -5.62 -17.84 -5.47
N PHE A 102 -6.67 -18.34 -4.84
CA PHE A 102 -6.64 -18.54 -3.39
C PHE A 102 -5.75 -19.73 -3.03
N ALA A 103 -4.73 -19.49 -2.20
CA ALA A 103 -3.93 -20.53 -1.58
C ALA A 103 -3.47 -20.07 -0.20
N ALA A 104 -3.82 -20.85 0.83
CA ALA A 104 -3.54 -20.53 2.21
C ALA A 104 -2.77 -21.66 2.89
N VAL A 105 -1.65 -21.33 3.53
CA VAL A 105 -0.88 -22.31 4.29
C VAL A 105 -1.63 -22.63 5.59
N VAL A 106 -1.69 -23.90 5.96
CA VAL A 106 -2.30 -24.35 7.22
C VAL A 106 -1.21 -24.61 8.24
N ASP A 107 -1.29 -23.98 9.41
CA ASP A 107 -0.38 -24.18 10.54
C ASP A 107 -0.48 -25.62 11.09
N ARG A 108 0.49 -25.99 11.95
CA ARG A 108 0.52 -27.31 12.62
C ARG A 108 -0.72 -27.59 13.51
N ARG A 109 -1.54 -26.57 13.80
CA ARG A 109 -2.75 -26.64 14.63
C ARG A 109 -4.03 -26.67 13.78
N GLY A 110 -3.92 -26.74 12.46
CA GLY A 110 -5.05 -26.81 11.54
C GLY A 110 -5.72 -25.46 11.23
N ARG A 111 -5.07 -24.33 11.53
CA ARG A 111 -5.58 -22.98 11.25
C ARG A 111 -4.85 -22.37 10.06
N LEU A 112 -5.50 -21.44 9.36
CA LEU A 112 -4.82 -20.71 8.29
C LEU A 112 -3.71 -19.83 8.89
N ALA A 113 -2.52 -19.89 8.28
CA ALA A 113 -1.33 -19.14 8.66
C ALA A 113 -1.12 -17.95 7.72
N GLY A 114 -0.42 -16.94 8.22
CA GLY A 114 -0.12 -15.71 7.49
C GLY A 114 -1.27 -14.70 7.49
N ALA A 115 -0.93 -13.45 7.16
CA ALA A 115 -1.87 -12.35 7.01
C ALA A 115 -2.73 -12.45 5.74
N GLU A 116 -3.94 -11.89 5.78
CA GLU A 116 -4.78 -11.74 4.58
C GLU A 116 -4.31 -10.56 3.71
N PRO A 117 -4.39 -10.67 2.36
CA PRO A 117 -4.92 -11.79 1.59
C PRO A 117 -3.92 -12.95 1.43
N GLN A 118 -4.44 -14.17 1.36
CA GLN A 118 -3.68 -15.40 1.11
C GLN A 118 -3.73 -15.76 -0.38
N THR A 119 -2.60 -15.56 -1.06
CA THR A 119 -2.54 -15.66 -2.52
C THR A 119 -1.59 -16.77 -2.95
N GLY A 120 -2.08 -17.64 -3.82
CA GLY A 120 -1.29 -18.58 -4.59
C GLY A 120 -0.85 -17.96 -5.90
N VAL A 121 0.40 -18.19 -6.33
CA VAL A 121 0.92 -17.73 -7.62
C VAL A 121 1.70 -18.82 -8.35
N ALA A 122 1.79 -18.73 -9.67
CA ALA A 122 2.82 -19.45 -10.42
C ALA A 122 4.19 -18.83 -10.16
N TRP A 123 5.19 -19.67 -9.85
CA TRP A 123 6.57 -19.21 -9.76
C TRP A 123 7.06 -18.70 -11.11
N ASN A 124 7.52 -17.46 -11.15
CA ASN A 124 8.22 -16.88 -12.29
C ASN A 124 9.71 -16.77 -11.95
N GLY A 125 10.58 -17.35 -12.79
CA GLY A 125 12.03 -17.28 -12.62
C GLY A 125 12.65 -15.99 -13.18
N ASP A 126 11.88 -15.15 -13.88
CA ASP A 126 12.38 -13.90 -14.45
C ASP A 126 12.55 -12.84 -13.36
N PRO A 127 13.77 -12.36 -13.07
CA PRO A 127 14.01 -11.40 -12.01
C PRO A 127 13.35 -10.04 -12.23
N ASP A 128 13.02 -9.69 -13.48
CA ASP A 128 12.41 -8.39 -13.82
C ASP A 128 10.89 -8.44 -13.72
N LEU A 129 10.29 -9.62 -13.89
CA LEU A 129 8.82 -9.81 -13.87
C LEU A 129 8.31 -10.60 -12.65
N SER A 130 9.21 -10.97 -11.73
CA SER A 130 8.89 -11.77 -10.56
C SER A 130 9.04 -10.96 -9.27
N LEU A 131 7.97 -10.91 -8.48
CA LEU A 131 7.95 -10.30 -7.16
C LEU A 131 8.65 -11.17 -6.09
N PRO A 132 8.45 -12.51 -6.09
CA PRO A 132 9.15 -13.38 -5.15
C PRO A 132 10.65 -13.49 -5.43
N ARG A 133 11.47 -13.16 -4.44
CA ARG A 133 12.92 -13.42 -4.45
C ARG A 133 13.25 -14.58 -3.53
N LEU A 134 13.91 -15.60 -4.08
CA LEU A 134 14.27 -16.77 -3.30
C LEU A 134 15.27 -16.41 -2.19
N SER A 135 14.91 -16.72 -0.95
CA SER A 135 15.74 -16.48 0.24
C SER A 135 16.45 -17.77 0.68
N ALA A 136 15.77 -18.91 0.60
CA ALA A 136 16.35 -20.22 0.93
C ALA A 136 15.78 -21.36 0.09
N GLY A 137 16.55 -22.43 -0.10
CA GLY A 137 16.12 -23.65 -0.80
C GLY A 137 16.16 -23.50 -2.32
N ARG A 138 15.13 -23.98 -3.02
CA ARG A 138 15.01 -23.92 -4.48
C ARG A 138 13.57 -23.59 -4.90
N PRO A 139 13.36 -23.06 -6.12
CA PRO A 139 12.02 -22.86 -6.63
C PRO A 139 11.27 -24.20 -6.81
N PRO A 140 9.93 -24.17 -6.70
CA PRO A 140 9.11 -25.35 -6.92
C PRO A 140 9.14 -25.73 -8.40
N ALA A 141 9.52 -26.97 -8.70
CA ALA A 141 9.58 -27.50 -10.07
C ALA A 141 8.54 -28.60 -10.30
N GLY A 142 8.23 -29.37 -9.26
CA GLY A 142 7.27 -30.47 -9.33
C GLY A 142 5.81 -30.08 -9.04
N PRO A 143 4.85 -30.94 -9.41
CA PRO A 143 3.42 -30.70 -9.18
C PRO A 143 2.99 -30.70 -7.71
N ASP A 144 3.77 -31.32 -6.83
CA ASP A 144 3.54 -31.42 -5.38
C ASP A 144 4.58 -30.62 -4.59
N GLU A 145 5.24 -29.65 -5.22
CA GLU A 145 6.22 -28.78 -4.62
C GLU A 145 5.67 -27.36 -4.50
N VAL A 146 5.96 -26.71 -3.38
CA VAL A 146 5.64 -25.31 -3.13
C VAL A 146 6.84 -24.58 -2.56
N ALA A 147 6.85 -23.27 -2.76
CA ALA A 147 7.61 -22.34 -1.93
C ALA A 147 6.61 -21.41 -1.23
N ILE A 148 6.94 -20.95 -0.04
CA ILE A 148 6.09 -20.02 0.74
C ILE A 148 6.93 -18.83 1.19
N ASP A 149 6.28 -17.72 1.49
CA ASP A 149 6.99 -16.57 2.02
C ASP A 149 7.58 -16.86 3.42
N VAL A 150 8.69 -16.18 3.74
CA VAL A 150 9.45 -16.39 4.99
C VAL A 150 8.58 -16.12 6.24
N THR A 151 7.67 -15.15 6.17
CA THR A 151 6.80 -14.78 7.30
C THR A 151 5.78 -15.87 7.60
N THR A 152 5.06 -16.33 6.58
CA THR A 152 4.10 -17.44 6.69
C THR A 152 4.78 -18.73 7.14
N ALA A 153 5.99 -19.03 6.65
CA ALA A 153 6.75 -20.19 7.12
C ALA A 153 7.07 -20.11 8.61
N ARG A 154 7.51 -18.94 9.09
CA ARG A 154 7.83 -18.68 10.49
C ARG A 154 6.60 -18.82 11.38
N ASP A 155 5.50 -18.20 10.99
CA ASP A 155 4.24 -18.20 11.74
C ASP A 155 3.60 -19.60 11.80
N ALA A 156 3.69 -20.35 10.70
CA ALA A 156 3.19 -21.72 10.63
C ALA A 156 4.14 -22.76 11.27
N GLY A 157 5.39 -22.38 11.52
CA GLY A 157 6.43 -23.25 12.07
C GLY A 157 6.95 -24.31 11.08
N TYR A 158 7.06 -23.96 9.80
CA TYR A 158 7.58 -24.83 8.75
C TYR A 158 9.03 -24.50 8.36
N ARG A 159 9.74 -25.52 7.90
CA ARG A 159 11.10 -25.41 7.36
C ARG A 159 11.18 -26.06 5.98
N VAL A 160 12.13 -25.61 5.16
CA VAL A 160 12.41 -26.25 3.87
C VAL A 160 12.64 -27.75 4.06
N GLY A 161 11.92 -28.55 3.28
CA GLY A 161 11.88 -30.02 3.38
C GLY A 161 10.60 -30.56 4.04
N ASP A 162 9.87 -29.75 4.80
CA ASP A 162 8.63 -30.16 5.45
C ASP A 162 7.51 -30.47 4.44
N ARG A 163 6.51 -31.24 4.90
CA ARG A 163 5.21 -31.32 4.23
C ARG A 163 4.29 -30.26 4.81
N VAL A 164 3.87 -29.32 3.96
CA VAL A 164 2.97 -28.23 4.29
C VAL A 164 1.59 -28.52 3.70
N THR A 165 0.54 -28.31 4.48
CA THR A 165 -0.83 -28.40 3.97
C THR A 165 -1.22 -27.03 3.44
N VAL A 166 -1.66 -26.98 2.19
CA VAL A 166 -2.16 -25.75 1.58
C VAL A 166 -3.64 -25.93 1.27
N ALA A 167 -4.46 -25.04 1.81
CA ALA A 167 -5.88 -24.91 1.51
C ALA A 167 -6.05 -24.17 0.18
N LEU A 168 -6.68 -24.84 -0.77
CA LEU A 168 -7.06 -24.30 -2.07
C LEU A 168 -8.59 -24.27 -2.16
N ARG A 169 -9.15 -23.59 -3.18
CA ARG A 169 -10.61 -23.61 -3.42
C ARG A 169 -11.16 -25.03 -3.60
N ALA A 170 -10.39 -25.91 -4.25
CA ALA A 170 -10.77 -27.30 -4.49
C ALA A 170 -10.61 -28.21 -3.25
N GLY A 171 -10.02 -27.70 -2.16
CA GLY A 171 -9.76 -28.47 -0.94
C GLY A 171 -8.31 -28.31 -0.45
N ALA A 172 -8.05 -28.78 0.76
CA ALA A 172 -6.72 -28.78 1.36
C ALA A 172 -5.91 -30.01 0.90
N ARG A 173 -4.65 -29.79 0.54
CA ARG A 173 -3.75 -30.86 0.10
C ARG A 173 -2.31 -30.64 0.58
N PRO A 174 -1.57 -31.71 0.88
CA PRO A 174 -0.18 -31.60 1.31
C PRO A 174 0.74 -31.36 0.11
N PHE A 175 1.77 -30.54 0.32
CA PHE A 175 2.85 -30.25 -0.62
C PHE A 175 4.19 -30.33 0.09
N ARG A 176 5.25 -30.57 -0.66
CA ARG A 176 6.62 -30.48 -0.17
C ARG A 176 7.10 -29.03 -0.25
N LEU A 177 7.52 -28.48 0.89
CA LEU A 177 8.13 -27.16 0.94
C LEU A 177 9.56 -27.24 0.42
N THR A 178 9.83 -26.60 -0.72
CA THR A 178 11.11 -26.67 -1.44
C THR A 178 11.96 -25.40 -1.31
N GLY A 179 11.33 -24.27 -1.01
CA GLY A 179 12.02 -23.01 -0.83
C GLY A 179 11.22 -22.01 -0.03
N LEU A 180 11.91 -20.98 0.45
CA LEU A 180 11.35 -19.80 1.08
C LEU A 180 11.71 -18.59 0.24
N PHE A 181 10.78 -17.64 0.11
CA PHE A 181 11.01 -16.41 -0.62
C PHE A 181 10.58 -15.17 0.17
N GLU A 182 11.11 -14.03 -0.22
CA GLU A 182 10.69 -12.71 0.24
C GLU A 182 9.85 -12.05 -0.85
N VAL A 183 8.85 -11.26 -0.46
CA VAL A 183 7.92 -10.58 -1.37
C VAL A 183 8.25 -9.10 -1.36
N GLY A 184 8.95 -8.61 -2.38
CA GLY A 184 9.45 -7.23 -2.38
C GLY A 184 10.49 -6.96 -1.29
N ASP A 185 10.95 -5.70 -1.22
CA ASP A 185 11.97 -5.24 -0.26
C ASP A 185 11.36 -4.32 0.83
N SER A 186 10.02 -4.22 0.90
CA SER A 186 9.30 -3.27 1.75
C SER A 186 8.53 -3.95 2.89
N ALA A 187 8.24 -3.19 3.95
CA ALA A 187 7.49 -3.68 5.11
C ALA A 187 6.06 -4.15 4.79
N LEU A 188 5.49 -3.77 3.63
CA LEU A 188 4.22 -4.32 3.15
C LEU A 188 4.38 -5.76 2.64
N GLY A 189 5.53 -6.08 2.05
CA GLY A 189 5.90 -7.42 1.63
C GLY A 189 5.81 -8.43 2.76
N ASP A 190 6.31 -8.06 3.95
CA ASP A 190 6.25 -8.87 5.17
C ASP A 190 4.83 -9.12 5.67
N GLN A 191 3.85 -8.33 5.22
CA GLN A 191 2.43 -8.47 5.59
C GLN A 191 1.61 -9.19 4.52
N LEU A 192 2.24 -9.67 3.44
CA LEU A 192 1.57 -10.47 2.40
C LEU A 192 1.85 -11.95 2.64
N SER A 193 0.81 -12.78 2.54
CA SER A 193 0.97 -14.23 2.53
C SER A 193 0.90 -14.75 1.12
N MET A 194 2.00 -15.33 0.65
CA MET A 194 2.10 -15.83 -0.71
C MET A 194 2.61 -17.28 -0.73
N THR A 195 1.96 -18.10 -1.54
CA THR A 195 2.39 -19.47 -1.83
C THR A 195 2.67 -19.62 -3.31
N ALA A 196 3.90 -19.95 -3.68
CA ALA A 196 4.30 -20.18 -5.05
C ALA A 196 4.25 -21.67 -5.41
N PHE A 197 3.72 -21.97 -6.59
CA PHE A 197 3.65 -23.31 -7.15
C PHE A 197 4.47 -23.39 -8.44
N ALA A 198 4.86 -24.60 -8.84
CA ALA A 198 5.41 -24.82 -10.17
C ALA A 198 4.37 -24.36 -11.24
N PRO A 199 4.78 -23.73 -12.36
CA PRO A 199 3.86 -23.13 -13.33
C PRO A 199 2.73 -24.07 -13.81
N GLY A 200 3.07 -25.32 -14.15
CA GLY A 200 2.07 -26.31 -14.57
C GLY A 200 1.13 -26.78 -13.45
N ALA A 201 1.56 -26.70 -12.19
CA ALA A 201 0.71 -26.98 -11.03
C ALA A 201 -0.21 -25.80 -10.74
N ALA A 202 0.32 -24.58 -10.76
CA ALA A 202 -0.41 -23.34 -10.56
C ALA A 202 -1.60 -23.23 -11.53
N ALA A 203 -1.35 -23.48 -12.83
CA ALA A 203 -2.38 -23.43 -13.87
C ALA A 203 -3.54 -24.41 -13.62
N ARG A 204 -3.32 -25.54 -12.94
CA ARG A 204 -4.37 -26.50 -12.60
C ARG A 204 -5.05 -26.22 -11.26
N LEU A 205 -4.31 -25.67 -10.30
CA LEU A 205 -4.75 -25.56 -8.90
C LEU A 205 -5.40 -24.22 -8.58
N LEU A 206 -4.96 -23.16 -9.26
CA LEU A 206 -5.38 -21.79 -8.97
C LEU A 206 -6.43 -21.28 -9.96
N SER A 207 -6.43 -21.81 -11.18
CA SER A 207 -7.44 -21.50 -12.19
C SER A 207 -8.80 -22.06 -11.73
N GLY A 208 -9.71 -21.16 -11.33
CA GLY A 208 -11.02 -21.50 -10.77
C GLY A 208 -12.05 -22.08 -11.75
N ALA A 209 -11.64 -22.61 -12.91
CA ALA A 209 -12.54 -23.15 -13.92
C ALA A 209 -12.33 -24.67 -14.08
N PRO A 210 -13.28 -25.52 -13.63
CA PRO A 210 -13.34 -26.90 -14.08
C PRO A 210 -13.71 -26.90 -15.57
N GLY A 211 -12.79 -27.33 -16.45
CA GLY A 211 -13.14 -27.68 -17.83
C GLY A 211 -12.36 -27.02 -18.96
N THR A 212 -11.42 -26.11 -18.71
CA THR A 212 -10.47 -25.68 -19.76
C THR A 212 -9.26 -26.62 -19.76
N GLY A 213 -9.42 -27.75 -20.44
CA GLY A 213 -8.27 -28.49 -20.95
C GLY A 213 -7.43 -27.57 -21.84
N ASP A 214 -6.12 -27.55 -21.62
CA ASP A 214 -5.08 -27.05 -22.52
C ASP A 214 -5.12 -25.60 -23.08
N GLN A 215 -6.08 -24.76 -22.71
CA GLN A 215 -6.10 -23.35 -23.15
C GLN A 215 -6.22 -22.41 -21.94
N GLY A 216 -5.04 -22.03 -21.43
CA GLY A 216 -4.86 -21.26 -20.20
C GLY A 216 -5.56 -19.90 -20.22
N ALA A 217 -5.91 -19.42 -19.04
CA ALA A 217 -6.30 -18.04 -18.84
C ALA A 217 -5.49 -17.47 -17.68
N TYR A 218 -5.15 -16.19 -17.78
CA TYR A 218 -4.33 -15.49 -16.80
C TYR A 218 -5.20 -14.52 -16.01
N ALA A 219 -4.88 -14.27 -14.74
CA ALA A 219 -5.56 -13.21 -14.01
C ALA A 219 -5.26 -11.84 -14.62
N ARG A 220 -4.00 -11.65 -15.03
CA ARG A 220 -3.50 -10.48 -15.77
C ARG A 220 -2.24 -10.88 -16.54
N ILE A 221 -1.83 -10.04 -17.49
CA ILE A 221 -0.52 -10.15 -18.15
C ILE A 221 0.32 -8.95 -17.71
N VAL A 222 1.54 -9.22 -17.26
CA VAL A 222 2.52 -8.19 -16.91
C VAL A 222 3.52 -8.05 -18.05
N VAL A 223 3.87 -6.81 -18.37
CA VAL A 223 4.70 -6.46 -19.53
C VAL A 223 5.83 -5.53 -19.07
N HIS A 224 7.04 -5.86 -19.51
CA HIS A 224 8.23 -5.04 -19.38
C HIS A 224 8.60 -4.46 -20.74
N GLY A 225 8.84 -3.15 -20.79
CA GLY A 225 9.22 -2.46 -22.01
C GLY A 225 10.71 -2.59 -22.33
N ASP A 226 11.06 -2.28 -23.58
CA ASP A 226 12.46 -2.03 -23.96
C ASP A 226 13.01 -0.79 -23.26
N ASP A 227 14.33 -0.77 -23.04
CA ASP A 227 15.03 0.36 -22.45
C ASP A 227 14.73 1.67 -23.19
N GLY A 228 14.25 2.68 -22.45
CA GLY A 228 13.95 4.01 -22.98
C GLY A 228 12.52 4.20 -23.52
N VAL A 229 11.70 3.15 -23.57
CA VAL A 229 10.26 3.28 -23.85
C VAL A 229 9.53 3.75 -22.58
N SER A 230 8.68 4.78 -22.69
CA SER A 230 7.89 5.22 -21.53
C SER A 230 6.67 4.32 -21.34
N GLN A 231 6.22 4.15 -20.09
CA GLN A 231 5.04 3.34 -19.77
C GLN A 231 3.80 3.77 -20.55
N GLU A 232 3.62 5.08 -20.79
CA GLU A 232 2.50 5.61 -21.57
C GLU A 232 2.56 5.16 -23.02
N ARG A 233 3.73 5.25 -23.66
CA ARG A 233 3.91 4.81 -25.06
C ARG A 233 3.72 3.31 -25.19
N LEU A 234 4.29 2.54 -24.26
CA LEU A 234 4.12 1.09 -24.24
C LEU A 234 2.65 0.70 -24.04
N ARG A 235 1.96 1.38 -23.11
CA ARG A 235 0.53 1.18 -22.85
C ARG A 235 -0.30 1.46 -24.09
N ASP A 236 -0.01 2.52 -24.84
CA ASP A 236 -0.71 2.84 -26.08
C ASP A 236 -0.44 1.80 -27.18
N ALA A 237 0.80 1.36 -27.34
CA ALA A 237 1.18 0.33 -28.31
C ALA A 237 0.51 -1.02 -27.99
N VAL A 238 0.54 -1.44 -26.73
CA VAL A 238 -0.10 -2.67 -26.28
C VAL A 238 -1.62 -2.57 -26.44
N ALA A 239 -2.25 -1.46 -26.03
CA ALA A 239 -3.69 -1.25 -26.16
C ALA A 239 -4.20 -1.39 -27.60
N ALA A 240 -3.40 -0.96 -28.59
CA ALA A 240 -3.76 -1.07 -30.00
C ALA A 240 -3.80 -2.52 -30.52
N ALA A 241 -3.08 -3.43 -29.87
CA ALA A 241 -3.03 -4.86 -30.23
C ALA A 241 -4.07 -5.71 -29.46
N LEU A 242 -4.79 -5.14 -28.50
CA LEU A 242 -5.71 -5.89 -27.65
C LEU A 242 -7.09 -6.10 -28.31
N PRO A 243 -7.70 -7.29 -28.11
CA PRO A 243 -9.09 -7.51 -28.50
C PRO A 243 -10.06 -6.69 -27.63
N PRO A 244 -11.31 -6.47 -28.10
CA PRO A 244 -12.34 -5.84 -27.27
C PRO A 244 -12.58 -6.62 -25.97
N GLY A 245 -12.79 -5.89 -24.88
CA GLY A 245 -12.97 -6.46 -23.53
C GLY A 245 -11.67 -6.64 -22.75
N VAL A 246 -10.52 -6.24 -23.29
CA VAL A 246 -9.23 -6.22 -22.57
C VAL A 246 -8.65 -4.81 -22.67
N GLU A 247 -8.07 -4.33 -21.58
CA GLU A 247 -7.42 -3.03 -21.50
C GLU A 247 -5.95 -3.16 -21.09
N ALA A 248 -5.14 -2.20 -21.53
CA ALA A 248 -3.78 -2.00 -21.05
C ALA A 248 -3.73 -0.76 -20.16
N VAL A 249 -3.18 -0.91 -18.96
CA VAL A 249 -2.94 0.19 -18.02
C VAL A 249 -1.46 0.24 -17.68
N THR A 250 -0.94 1.43 -17.37
CA THR A 250 0.46 1.56 -16.92
C THR A 250 0.64 0.85 -15.58
N GLY A 251 1.84 0.33 -15.31
CA GLY A 251 2.17 -0.30 -14.03
C GLY A 251 1.89 0.63 -12.85
N ARG A 252 2.25 1.92 -12.98
CA ARG A 252 1.92 2.95 -11.96
C ARG A 252 0.42 3.12 -11.74
N ALA A 253 -0.38 3.09 -12.80
CA ALA A 253 -1.84 3.18 -12.66
C ALA A 253 -2.41 1.93 -11.98
N ALA A 254 -1.99 0.73 -12.40
CA ALA A 254 -2.43 -0.54 -11.81
C ALA A 254 -2.14 -0.60 -10.30
N VAL A 255 -0.93 -0.21 -9.92
CA VAL A 255 -0.47 -0.11 -8.54
C VAL A 255 -1.26 0.96 -7.76
N GLY A 256 -1.46 2.13 -8.36
CA GLY A 256 -2.22 3.23 -7.77
C GLY A 256 -3.70 2.89 -7.51
N GLU A 257 -4.33 2.13 -8.41
CA GLU A 257 -5.70 1.65 -8.25
C GLU A 257 -5.83 0.62 -7.12
N GLN A 258 -4.86 -0.31 -7.00
CA GLN A 258 -4.83 -1.26 -5.87
C GLN A 258 -4.68 -0.55 -4.53
N ALA A 259 -3.91 0.55 -4.50
CA ALA A 259 -3.76 1.39 -3.32
C ALA A 259 -4.99 2.28 -3.04
N GLY A 260 -5.90 2.46 -4.01
CA GLY A 260 -7.02 3.41 -3.97
C GLY A 260 -7.90 3.30 -2.72
N PRO A 261 -8.44 2.12 -2.39
CA PRO A 261 -9.28 1.94 -1.20
C PRO A 261 -8.54 2.31 0.11
N LEU A 262 -7.27 1.93 0.22
CA LEU A 262 -6.46 2.25 1.41
C LEU A 262 -6.15 3.75 1.49
N LYS A 263 -5.79 4.38 0.36
CA LYS A 263 -5.60 5.83 0.25
C LYS A 263 -6.87 6.60 0.63
N ALA A 264 -8.06 6.09 0.29
CA ALA A 264 -9.32 6.68 0.70
C ALA A 264 -9.51 6.65 2.23
N VAL A 265 -9.21 5.51 2.89
CA VAL A 265 -9.26 5.39 4.36
C VAL A 265 -8.26 6.32 5.03
N LEU A 266 -7.02 6.38 4.52
CA LEU A 266 -5.99 7.30 5.02
C LEU A 266 -6.40 8.76 4.83
N GLY A 267 -7.00 9.11 3.69
CA GLY A 267 -7.54 10.43 3.42
C GLY A 267 -8.68 10.81 4.36
N ALA A 268 -9.57 9.86 4.69
CA ALA A 268 -10.62 10.06 5.69
C ALA A 268 -10.02 10.29 7.09
N MET A 269 -9.03 9.49 7.50
CA MET A 269 -8.34 9.65 8.78
C MET A 269 -7.57 10.97 8.86
N ARG A 270 -6.89 11.38 7.78
CA ARG A 270 -6.25 12.71 7.67
C ARG A 270 -7.28 13.83 7.85
N THR A 271 -8.41 13.73 7.16
CA THR A 271 -9.49 14.73 7.23
C THR A 271 -10.03 14.83 8.65
N PHE A 272 -10.28 13.69 9.29
CA PHE A 272 -10.69 13.63 10.69
C PHE A 272 -9.68 14.30 11.62
N LEU A 273 -8.39 13.94 11.54
CA LEU A 273 -7.34 14.56 12.36
C LEU A 273 -7.20 16.07 12.10
N LEU A 274 -7.37 16.51 10.85
CA LEU A 274 -7.34 17.94 10.51
C LEU A 274 -8.52 18.71 11.10
N VAL A 275 -9.72 18.12 11.14
CA VAL A 275 -10.87 18.74 11.83
C VAL A 275 -10.56 18.93 13.32
N PHE A 276 -9.99 17.91 13.98
CA PHE A 276 -9.53 18.03 15.36
C PHE A 276 -8.43 19.09 15.52
N ALA A 277 -7.52 19.19 14.55
CA ALA A 277 -6.45 20.17 14.56
C ALA A 277 -7.00 21.61 14.47
N VAL A 278 -8.01 21.84 13.62
CA VAL A 278 -8.72 23.13 13.53
C VAL A 278 -9.43 23.45 14.85
N ILE A 279 -10.11 22.47 15.46
CA ILE A 279 -10.76 22.66 16.77
C ILE A 279 -9.72 23.02 17.84
N ALA A 280 -8.57 22.34 17.87
CA ALA A 280 -7.50 22.62 18.82
C ALA A 280 -6.93 24.04 18.66
N VAL A 281 -6.68 24.47 17.42
CA VAL A 281 -6.24 25.85 17.13
C VAL A 281 -7.30 26.87 17.52
N PHE A 282 -8.58 26.58 17.23
CA PHE A 282 -9.70 27.43 17.60
C PHE A 282 -9.82 27.60 19.12
N VAL A 283 -9.86 26.49 19.87
CA VAL A 283 -9.88 26.50 21.35
C VAL A 283 -8.64 27.22 21.91
N GLY A 284 -7.46 26.95 21.34
CA GLY A 284 -6.23 27.64 21.69
C GLY A 284 -6.33 29.16 21.50
N SER A 285 -6.90 29.61 20.38
CA SER A 285 -7.13 31.03 20.11
C SER A 285 -8.06 31.68 21.15
N PHE A 286 -9.12 30.97 21.57
CA PHE A 286 -10.04 31.45 22.61
C PHE A 286 -9.33 31.60 23.96
N ILE A 287 -8.51 30.62 24.35
CA ILE A 287 -7.72 30.68 25.58
C ILE A 287 -6.77 31.90 25.55
N ILE A 288 -6.14 32.14 24.41
CA ILE A 288 -5.24 33.28 24.20
C ILE A 288 -6.01 34.60 24.34
N VAL A 289 -7.11 34.77 23.60
CA VAL A 289 -7.93 35.99 23.62
C VAL A 289 -8.45 36.27 25.03
N ASN A 290 -8.97 35.27 25.73
CA ASN A 290 -9.45 35.43 27.10
C ASN A 290 -8.30 35.85 28.05
N THR A 291 -7.13 35.23 27.90
CA THR A 291 -5.95 35.55 28.72
C THR A 291 -5.45 36.98 28.48
N PHE A 292 -5.34 37.41 27.21
CA PHE A 292 -4.94 38.77 26.85
C PHE A 292 -5.96 39.81 27.30
N THR A 293 -7.25 39.53 27.15
CA THR A 293 -8.33 40.43 27.59
C THR A 293 -8.26 40.68 29.10
N MET A 294 -8.00 39.63 29.89
CA MET A 294 -7.78 39.75 31.32
C MET A 294 -6.51 40.56 31.66
N LEU A 295 -5.39 40.31 30.97
CA LEU A 295 -4.14 41.05 31.18
C LEU A 295 -4.25 42.53 30.82
N VAL A 296 -4.91 42.85 29.70
CA VAL A 296 -5.14 44.23 29.27
C VAL A 296 -6.02 44.94 30.30
N SER A 297 -7.14 44.33 30.70
CA SER A 297 -8.05 44.87 31.72
C SER A 297 -7.33 45.20 33.03
N ALA A 298 -6.41 44.33 33.48
CA ALA A 298 -5.60 44.58 34.67
C ALA A 298 -4.61 45.76 34.51
N ARG A 299 -4.16 46.06 33.29
CA ARG A 299 -3.20 47.12 32.97
C ARG A 299 -3.85 48.43 32.53
N VAL A 300 -5.16 48.47 32.26
CA VAL A 300 -5.86 49.71 31.80
C VAL A 300 -5.61 50.87 32.77
N ARG A 301 -5.68 50.62 34.08
CA ARG A 301 -5.49 51.64 35.11
C ARG A 301 -4.04 52.13 35.19
N GLU A 302 -3.07 51.24 35.01
CA GLU A 302 -1.65 51.62 34.94
C GLU A 302 -1.33 52.42 33.69
N LEU A 303 -1.87 52.03 32.53
CA LEU A 303 -1.70 52.75 31.27
C LEU A 303 -2.35 54.13 31.30
N ALA A 304 -3.50 54.27 31.97
CA ALA A 304 -4.16 55.56 32.19
C ALA A 304 -3.31 56.51 33.07
N LEU A 305 -2.67 55.98 34.12
CA LEU A 305 -1.76 56.75 34.97
C LEU A 305 -0.50 57.19 34.20
N LEU A 306 0.09 56.32 33.38
CA LEU A 306 1.23 56.68 32.53
C LEU A 306 0.87 57.77 31.52
N ARG A 307 -0.37 57.75 30.99
CA ARG A 307 -0.89 58.83 30.14
C ARG A 307 -1.06 60.15 30.87
N ALA A 308 -1.50 60.12 32.14
CA ALA A 308 -1.60 61.33 32.96
C ALA A 308 -0.24 61.99 33.21
N VAL A 309 0.87 61.24 33.11
CA VAL A 309 2.25 61.74 33.26
C VAL A 309 2.95 61.95 31.89
N GLY A 310 2.19 61.97 30.79
CA GLY A 310 2.68 62.41 29.47
C GLY A 310 3.13 61.31 28.50
N ALA A 311 2.82 60.03 28.77
CA ALA A 311 3.07 58.97 27.78
C ALA A 311 2.15 59.12 26.55
N SER A 312 2.74 59.15 25.34
CA SER A 312 1.99 59.20 24.08
C SER A 312 1.29 57.87 23.76
N ARG A 313 0.37 57.91 22.77
CA ARG A 313 -0.54 56.81 22.43
C ARG A 313 0.18 55.52 22.05
#